data_AF-A0A346R7G5-F1
#
_entry.id   AF-A0A346R7G5-F1
#
_cell.length_a   1.000
_cell.length_b   1.000
_cell.length_c   1.000
_cell.angle_alpha   90.00
_cell.angle_beta   90.00
_cell.angle_gamma   90.00
#
_symmetry.space_group_name_H-M   'P 1'
#
loop_
_entity.id
_entity.type
_entity.pdbx_description
1 polymer ?
#
loop_
_entity_poly.entity_id
_entity_poly.type
_entity_poly.pdbx_seq_one_letter_code
_entity_poly.pdbx_strand_id
1 'polypeptide(L)'
;MALLIAGCASGRPVTGALIASQDSAPGAVEHTIFIATTRARDDSKGTYFSGERIEPGDDGAALDFASATVSVPPGHVPGAIEWPNAPPGDPAKDFVTRSAGYIDNADAFQAALKSELAGRKGEARDIVVFVHGFNTLFAEGVYRMAQSVNDTGFKGVPVLFTWASRGNLLDYVYDNNSATAARDALEQTLRIASASGAGKVHVLAHSMGNWVTLEALRQAEIGGHGTFGGKLGQVVLASPDIDVDVFKAQVRRLDSAKSEMSLLVSTDDRALDLSSRIAGGKPRLGSYIKDKEIAALGITVFDLTAVRTPDKLRHGKYAEVPGLAQLISTRLAAGDQLAVARTGFSDRVGQFGTSLGGFVGATAGIVITTPAMVLGAPAALLGRR
;
A
#
# COMPACT_ATOMS: atom_id res chain seq x y z
N MET A 1 13.43 39.52 -25.70
CA MET A 1 13.19 38.17 -26.27
C MET A 1 12.51 37.34 -25.21
N ALA A 2 11.18 37.39 -25.17
CA ALA A 2 10.37 36.64 -24.21
C ALA A 2 10.26 35.20 -24.69
N LEU A 3 10.86 34.25 -23.95
CA LEU A 3 10.61 32.84 -24.18
C LEU A 3 9.25 32.49 -23.55
N LEU A 4 8.27 32.33 -24.42
CA LEU A 4 7.01 31.65 -24.12
C LEU A 4 7.33 30.18 -23.86
N ILE A 5 7.29 29.77 -22.59
CA ILE A 5 7.25 28.35 -22.22
C ILE A 5 5.79 27.90 -22.42
N ALA A 6 5.46 27.49 -23.64
CA ALA A 6 4.29 26.67 -23.91
C ALA A 6 4.56 25.26 -23.36
N GLY A 7 4.44 25.10 -22.05
CA GLY A 7 4.42 23.79 -21.42
C GLY A 7 3.07 23.14 -21.73
N CYS A 8 3.08 22.07 -22.51
CA CYS A 8 1.93 21.18 -22.62
C CYS A 8 1.54 20.75 -21.20
N ALA A 9 0.35 21.13 -20.76
CA ALA A 9 -0.23 20.66 -19.51
C ALA A 9 -0.59 19.17 -19.67
N SER A 10 0.40 18.27 -19.67
CA SER A 10 0.21 16.90 -19.19
C SER A 10 0.13 16.95 -17.66
N GLY A 11 -0.84 17.73 -17.19
CA GLY A 11 -1.02 18.13 -15.81
C GLY A 11 -1.71 17.01 -15.07
N ARG A 12 -1.18 16.65 -13.91
CA ARG A 12 -1.72 15.65 -12.98
C ARG A 12 -3.25 15.77 -12.81
N PRO A 13 -3.95 14.68 -12.47
CA PRO A 13 -5.41 14.66 -12.37
C PRO A 13 -5.89 15.51 -11.18
N VAL A 14 -6.09 16.81 -11.42
CA VAL A 14 -6.55 17.79 -10.43
C VAL A 14 -8.08 17.81 -10.39
N THR A 15 -8.70 18.86 -10.92
CA THR A 15 -10.16 19.02 -10.96
C THR A 15 -10.80 18.16 -12.05
N GLY A 16 -11.93 17.54 -11.72
CA GLY A 16 -12.75 16.80 -12.70
C GLY A 16 -12.24 15.42 -13.07
N ALA A 17 -11.15 14.95 -12.47
CA ALA A 17 -10.57 13.64 -12.77
C ALA A 17 -11.52 12.45 -12.51
N LEU A 18 -12.51 12.62 -11.62
CA LEU A 18 -13.52 11.62 -11.31
C LEU A 18 -14.88 11.90 -11.99
N ILE A 19 -14.92 12.73 -13.03
CA ILE A 19 -16.11 12.82 -13.88
C ILE A 19 -16.31 11.46 -14.57
N ALA A 20 -17.49 10.88 -14.37
CA ALA A 20 -17.79 9.56 -14.89
C ALA A 20 -17.90 9.55 -16.43
N SER A 21 -17.17 8.64 -17.08
CA SER A 21 -17.37 8.26 -18.48
C SER A 21 -18.48 7.22 -18.55
N GLN A 22 -19.41 7.38 -19.50
CA GLN A 22 -20.50 6.42 -19.78
C GLN A 22 -20.26 5.60 -21.05
N ASP A 23 -19.17 5.87 -21.77
CA ASP A 23 -18.87 5.19 -23.03
C ASP A 23 -18.59 3.71 -22.81
N SER A 24 -18.91 2.87 -23.80
CA SER A 24 -18.64 1.44 -23.74
C SER A 24 -17.24 1.14 -24.27
N ALA A 25 -16.49 0.29 -23.56
CA ALA A 25 -15.23 -0.27 -24.03
C ALA A 25 -15.24 -1.79 -23.83
N PRO A 26 -15.57 -2.58 -24.86
CA PRO A 26 -15.49 -4.03 -24.79
C PRO A 26 -14.10 -4.50 -24.37
N GLY A 27 -14.03 -5.37 -23.37
CA GLY A 27 -12.78 -5.90 -22.83
C GLY A 27 -12.12 -5.04 -21.75
N ALA A 28 -12.69 -3.88 -21.41
CA ALA A 28 -12.24 -3.11 -20.25
C ALA A 28 -12.64 -3.82 -18.94
N VAL A 29 -11.83 -3.64 -17.90
CA VAL A 29 -12.06 -4.26 -16.58
C VAL A 29 -12.37 -3.17 -15.57
N GLU A 30 -13.47 -3.31 -14.85
CA GLU A 30 -13.89 -2.35 -13.82
C GLU A 30 -13.51 -2.83 -12.41
N HIS A 31 -13.00 -1.92 -11.59
CA HIS A 31 -12.65 -2.15 -10.18
C HIS A 31 -13.36 -1.13 -9.30
N THR A 32 -14.20 -1.60 -8.38
CA THR A 32 -14.84 -0.76 -7.35
C THR A 32 -13.94 -0.66 -6.12
N ILE A 33 -13.55 0.56 -5.77
CA ILE A 33 -12.67 0.91 -4.67
C ILE A 33 -13.48 1.57 -3.57
N PHE A 34 -13.33 1.06 -2.34
CA PHE A 34 -13.83 1.69 -1.14
C PHE A 34 -12.78 2.64 -0.59
N ILE A 35 -13.17 3.83 -0.16
CA ILE A 35 -12.24 4.89 0.19
C ILE A 35 -12.54 5.39 1.59
N ALA A 36 -11.52 5.37 2.44
CA ALA A 36 -11.52 6.07 3.73
C ALA A 36 -10.45 7.18 3.67
N THR A 37 -10.80 8.38 4.11
CA THR A 37 -9.95 9.54 3.87
C THR A 37 -9.95 10.53 5.03
N THR A 38 -8.79 11.19 5.24
CA THR A 38 -8.68 12.34 6.15
C THR A 38 -8.67 13.67 5.41
N ARG A 39 -8.97 13.65 4.11
CA ARG A 39 -9.08 14.83 3.27
C ARG A 39 -10.42 15.53 3.50
N ALA A 40 -10.42 16.85 3.47
CA ALA A 40 -11.64 17.65 3.38
C ALA A 40 -12.28 17.49 2.00
N ARG A 41 -13.62 17.48 1.97
CA ARG A 41 -14.40 17.47 0.72
C ARG A 41 -14.08 18.68 -0.15
N ASP A 42 -14.21 18.49 -1.46
CA ASP A 42 -14.08 19.53 -2.48
C ASP A 42 -15.34 19.55 -3.35
N ASP A 43 -16.02 20.69 -3.36
CA ASP A 43 -17.27 20.89 -4.09
C ASP A 43 -17.07 21.02 -5.61
N SER A 44 -15.81 21.11 -6.06
CA SER A 44 -15.49 21.13 -7.48
C SER A 44 -15.92 19.82 -8.15
N LYS A 45 -16.62 19.96 -9.27
CA LYS A 45 -17.21 18.83 -10.01
C LYS A 45 -16.15 17.77 -10.32
N GLY A 46 -16.41 16.53 -9.89
CA GLY A 46 -15.54 15.38 -10.16
C GLY A 46 -14.19 15.41 -9.44
N THR A 47 -14.06 16.16 -8.33
CA THR A 47 -12.84 16.22 -7.51
C THR A 47 -12.98 15.45 -6.20
N TYR A 48 -14.15 15.53 -5.55
CA TYR A 48 -14.55 14.87 -4.30
C TYR A 48 -13.76 15.30 -3.05
N PHE A 49 -12.43 15.18 -3.06
CA PHE A 49 -11.60 15.48 -1.91
C PHE A 49 -10.36 16.29 -2.30
N SER A 50 -10.04 17.26 -1.45
CA SER A 50 -8.92 18.18 -1.64
C SER A 50 -7.62 17.66 -1.05
N GLY A 51 -6.59 18.51 -1.07
CA GLY A 51 -5.34 18.31 -0.32
C GLY A 51 -5.41 18.72 1.14
N GLU A 52 -6.53 19.32 1.59
CA GLU A 52 -6.68 19.82 2.94
C GLU A 52 -7.20 18.76 3.91
N ARG A 53 -6.91 18.93 5.21
CA ARG A 53 -7.37 18.02 6.27
C ARG A 53 -8.84 18.28 6.60
N ILE A 54 -9.58 17.22 6.90
CA ILE A 54 -10.86 17.34 7.59
C ILE A 54 -10.61 17.71 9.06
N GLU A 55 -11.48 18.53 9.63
CA GLU A 55 -11.46 18.83 11.06
C GLU A 55 -11.88 17.57 11.86
N PRO A 56 -11.14 17.18 12.93
CA PRO A 56 -11.49 16.02 13.74
C PRO A 56 -12.87 16.17 14.41
N GLY A 57 -13.62 15.07 14.47
CA GLY A 57 -14.85 14.99 15.26
C GLY A 57 -14.59 14.81 16.76
N ASP A 58 -15.67 14.65 17.54
CA ASP A 58 -15.62 14.47 19.00
C ASP A 58 -14.84 13.20 19.45
N ASP A 59 -14.74 12.18 18.58
CA ASP A 59 -13.96 10.96 18.82
C ASP A 59 -12.45 11.13 18.51
N GLY A 60 -12.04 12.33 18.11
CA GLY A 60 -10.66 12.67 17.74
C GLY A 60 -10.24 12.13 16.37
N ALA A 61 -11.08 11.35 15.70
CA ALA A 61 -10.81 10.84 14.36
C ALA A 61 -11.44 11.76 13.30
N ALA A 62 -10.66 12.02 12.26
CA ALA A 62 -11.04 12.89 11.16
C ALA A 62 -11.20 12.02 9.90
N LEU A 63 -12.32 11.31 9.76
CA LEU A 63 -12.59 10.36 8.68
C LEU A 63 -13.82 10.75 7.86
N ASP A 64 -13.68 10.64 6.55
CA ASP A 64 -14.77 10.70 5.57
C ASP A 64 -14.64 9.51 4.62
N PHE A 65 -15.72 9.19 3.91
CA PHE A 65 -15.82 7.96 3.13
C PHE A 65 -16.39 8.19 1.74
N ALA A 66 -15.94 7.36 0.80
CA ALA A 66 -16.44 7.35 -0.57
C ALA A 66 -16.27 5.97 -1.21
N SER A 67 -16.84 5.81 -2.39
CA SER A 67 -16.50 4.73 -3.32
C SER A 67 -16.31 5.29 -4.71
N ALA A 68 -15.46 4.64 -5.50
CA ALA A 68 -15.29 4.93 -6.92
C ALA A 68 -15.10 3.64 -7.71
N THR A 69 -15.72 3.54 -8.88
CA THR A 69 -15.47 2.46 -9.84
C THR A 69 -14.62 3.01 -10.97
N VAL A 70 -13.47 2.40 -11.21
CA VAL A 70 -12.53 2.78 -12.27
C VAL A 70 -12.45 1.68 -13.31
N SER A 71 -12.54 2.05 -14.58
CA SER A 71 -12.34 1.17 -15.73
C SER A 71 -10.90 1.23 -16.19
N VAL A 72 -10.30 0.06 -16.38
CA VAL A 72 -8.96 -0.16 -16.94
C VAL A 72 -9.09 -0.56 -18.41
N PRO A 73 -8.37 0.10 -19.34
CA PRO A 73 -8.53 -0.13 -20.76
C PRO A 73 -8.01 -1.52 -21.19
N PRO A 74 -8.55 -2.13 -22.26
CA PRO A 74 -8.10 -3.46 -22.72
C PRO A 74 -6.61 -3.53 -23.10
N GLY A 75 -6.03 -2.40 -23.53
CA GLY A 75 -4.63 -2.28 -23.94
C GLY A 75 -3.66 -1.91 -22.81
N HIS A 76 -4.08 -2.03 -21.55
CA HIS A 76 -3.33 -1.59 -20.38
C HIS A 76 -1.92 -2.23 -20.28
N VAL A 77 -0.94 -1.40 -19.94
CA VAL A 77 0.44 -1.81 -19.66
C VAL A 77 0.70 -1.84 -18.15
N PRO A 78 1.09 -2.99 -17.55
CA PRO A 78 1.33 -3.09 -16.11
C PRO A 78 2.28 -2.00 -15.58
N GLY A 79 1.95 -1.44 -14.42
CA GLY A 79 2.70 -0.37 -13.75
C GLY A 79 2.37 1.04 -14.26
N ALA A 80 1.86 1.18 -15.48
CA ALA A 80 1.46 2.45 -16.06
C ALA A 80 0.06 2.88 -15.58
N ILE A 81 -0.27 4.16 -15.72
CA ILE A 81 -1.67 4.59 -15.71
C ILE A 81 -1.84 5.35 -17.01
N GLU A 82 -2.67 4.85 -17.92
CA GLU A 82 -3.02 5.52 -19.15
C GLU A 82 -3.94 6.70 -18.84
N TRP A 83 -3.32 7.85 -18.53
CA TRP A 83 -4.04 9.06 -18.14
C TRP A 83 -4.81 9.66 -19.33
N PRO A 84 -6.08 10.03 -19.14
CA PRO A 84 -6.81 10.75 -20.16
C PRO A 84 -6.23 12.16 -20.34
N ASN A 85 -6.16 12.64 -21.59
CA ASN A 85 -5.74 14.02 -21.87
C ASN A 85 -6.74 15.06 -21.32
N ALA A 86 -8.01 14.66 -21.18
CA ALA A 86 -9.06 15.45 -20.55
C ALA A 86 -10.14 14.50 -19.99
N PRO A 87 -10.75 14.81 -18.82
CA PRO A 87 -11.90 14.07 -18.33
C PRO A 87 -13.11 14.17 -19.28
N PRO A 88 -13.97 13.14 -19.37
CA PRO A 88 -13.91 11.89 -18.60
C PRO A 88 -13.03 10.80 -19.23
N GLY A 89 -12.33 11.07 -20.34
CA GLY A 89 -11.46 10.12 -21.04
C GLY A 89 -12.18 9.11 -21.93
N ASP A 90 -11.40 8.32 -22.68
CA ASP A 90 -11.87 7.22 -23.54
C ASP A 90 -11.58 5.86 -22.87
N PRO A 91 -12.59 5.11 -22.38
CA PRO A 91 -12.37 3.84 -21.67
C PRO A 91 -11.69 2.75 -22.52
N ALA A 92 -11.61 2.90 -23.85
CA ALA A 92 -10.88 1.97 -24.70
C ALA A 92 -9.35 2.20 -24.66
N LYS A 93 -8.90 3.34 -24.14
CA LYS A 93 -7.48 3.77 -24.15
C LYS A 93 -6.96 4.25 -22.81
N ASP A 94 -7.84 4.83 -21.99
CA ASP A 94 -7.51 5.52 -20.76
C ASP A 94 -8.10 4.79 -19.56
N PHE A 95 -7.49 5.00 -18.40
CA PHE A 95 -8.18 4.78 -17.12
C PHE A 95 -9.28 5.83 -17.01
N VAL A 96 -10.51 5.40 -16.75
CA VAL A 96 -11.64 6.34 -16.58
C VAL A 96 -12.47 5.98 -15.36
N THR A 97 -13.04 7.00 -14.73
CA THR A 97 -14.02 6.80 -13.67
C THR A 97 -15.36 6.42 -14.29
N ARG A 98 -16.03 5.41 -13.75
CA ARG A 98 -17.37 4.94 -14.17
C ARG A 98 -18.46 5.43 -13.23
N SER A 99 -18.12 5.49 -11.95
CA SER A 99 -18.95 6.05 -10.89
C SER A 99 -18.07 6.52 -9.74
N ALA A 100 -18.53 7.52 -9.00
CA ALA A 100 -17.94 7.92 -7.73
C ALA A 100 -19.03 8.52 -6.84
N GLY A 101 -18.93 8.35 -5.52
CA GLY A 101 -19.96 8.80 -4.59
C GLY A 101 -19.45 8.83 -3.15
N TYR A 102 -19.97 9.76 -2.35
CA TYR A 102 -19.73 9.75 -0.91
C TYR A 102 -20.45 8.58 -0.25
N ILE A 103 -19.89 8.11 0.86
CA ILE A 103 -20.52 7.18 1.79
C ILE A 103 -20.69 7.93 3.11
N ASP A 104 -21.89 7.94 3.66
CA ASP A 104 -22.29 8.94 4.66
C ASP A 104 -21.45 8.91 5.95
N ASN A 105 -21.07 7.72 6.43
CA ASN A 105 -20.38 7.55 7.70
C ASN A 105 -19.72 6.16 7.80
N ALA A 106 -19.03 5.92 8.93
CA ALA A 106 -18.33 4.67 9.20
C ALA A 106 -19.25 3.43 9.19
N ASP A 107 -20.48 3.54 9.70
CA ASP A 107 -21.43 2.42 9.70
C ASP A 107 -21.88 2.07 8.28
N ALA A 108 -22.19 3.10 7.46
CA ALA A 108 -22.52 2.93 6.05
C ALA A 108 -21.33 2.34 5.27
N PHE A 109 -20.09 2.76 5.57
CA PHE A 109 -18.88 2.22 4.98
C PHE A 109 -18.67 0.76 5.35
N GLN A 110 -18.80 0.40 6.63
CA GLN A 110 -18.73 -0.98 7.09
C GLN A 110 -19.81 -1.85 6.45
N ALA A 111 -21.04 -1.35 6.34
CA ALA A 111 -22.15 -2.04 5.69
C ALA A 111 -21.89 -2.28 4.20
N ALA A 112 -21.32 -1.29 3.50
CA ALA A 112 -20.95 -1.41 2.10
C ALA A 112 -19.86 -2.46 1.89
N LEU A 113 -18.81 -2.46 2.72
CA LEU A 113 -17.78 -3.52 2.71
C LEU A 113 -18.38 -4.89 3.00
N LYS A 114 -19.27 -5.00 4.00
CA LYS A 114 -19.94 -6.25 4.35
C LYS A 114 -20.79 -6.77 3.18
N SER A 115 -21.48 -5.88 2.46
CA SER A 115 -22.25 -6.22 1.28
C SER A 115 -21.35 -6.73 0.15
N GLU A 116 -20.23 -6.05 -0.10
CA GLU A 116 -19.27 -6.45 -1.14
C GLU A 116 -18.63 -7.82 -0.86
N LEU A 117 -18.38 -8.11 0.41
CA LEU A 117 -17.82 -9.37 0.87
C LEU A 117 -18.84 -10.52 0.91
N ALA A 118 -20.13 -10.21 0.83
CA ALA A 118 -21.18 -11.22 0.92
C ALA A 118 -21.08 -12.23 -0.23
N GLY A 119 -21.03 -13.52 0.10
CA GLY A 119 -20.91 -14.60 -0.89
C GLY A 119 -19.49 -14.87 -1.40
N ARG A 120 -18.51 -13.99 -1.11
CA ARG A 120 -17.10 -14.24 -1.43
C ARG A 120 -16.49 -15.31 -0.52
N LYS A 121 -15.57 -16.11 -1.04
CA LYS A 121 -14.92 -17.23 -0.34
C LYS A 121 -13.41 -17.23 -0.56
N GLY A 122 -12.66 -17.83 0.37
CA GLY A 122 -11.20 -17.87 0.32
C GLY A 122 -10.61 -16.47 0.22
N GLU A 123 -9.56 -16.30 -0.56
CA GLU A 123 -8.84 -15.04 -0.77
C GLU A 123 -9.72 -13.93 -1.38
N ALA A 124 -10.80 -14.29 -2.10
CA ALA A 124 -11.74 -13.29 -2.60
C ALA A 124 -12.49 -12.57 -1.48
N ARG A 125 -12.50 -13.11 -0.25
CA ARG A 125 -13.10 -12.50 0.94
C ARG A 125 -12.10 -11.61 1.70
N ASP A 126 -10.88 -11.47 1.23
CA ASP A 126 -9.88 -10.62 1.88
C ASP A 126 -10.03 -9.16 1.43
N ILE A 127 -9.57 -8.24 2.28
CA ILE A 127 -9.44 -6.82 1.98
C ILE A 127 -7.96 -6.51 1.78
N VAL A 128 -7.63 -5.65 0.82
CA VAL A 128 -6.34 -4.97 0.78
C VAL A 128 -6.54 -3.48 0.99
N VAL A 129 -5.87 -2.92 1.99
CA VAL A 129 -5.82 -1.48 2.27
C VAL A 129 -4.54 -0.91 1.67
N PHE A 130 -4.67 -0.04 0.68
CA PHE A 130 -3.54 0.70 0.11
C PHE A 130 -3.36 2.05 0.79
N VAL A 131 -2.14 2.36 1.20
CA VAL A 131 -1.75 3.63 1.83
C VAL A 131 -0.70 4.33 0.97
N HIS A 132 -1.08 5.43 0.34
CA HIS A 132 -0.21 6.15 -0.59
C HIS A 132 0.91 6.93 0.11
N GLY A 133 1.89 7.36 -0.70
CA GLY A 133 3.04 8.15 -0.29
C GLY A 133 2.85 9.67 -0.40
N PHE A 134 3.96 10.39 -0.25
CA PHE A 134 4.06 11.84 -0.42
C PHE A 134 3.61 12.31 -1.82
N ASN A 135 3.18 13.57 -1.93
CA ASN A 135 2.92 14.21 -3.21
C ASN A 135 1.90 13.43 -4.06
N THR A 136 0.76 13.06 -3.47
CA THR A 136 -0.29 12.28 -4.13
C THR A 136 -1.64 13.03 -4.04
N LEU A 137 -2.23 13.34 -5.18
CA LEU A 137 -3.59 13.87 -5.27
C LEU A 137 -4.62 12.77 -5.01
N PHE A 138 -5.85 13.14 -4.62
CA PHE A 138 -6.91 12.18 -4.35
C PHE A 138 -7.17 11.23 -5.54
N ALA A 139 -7.37 11.78 -6.73
CA ALA A 139 -7.60 11.00 -7.95
C ALA A 139 -6.42 10.08 -8.30
N GLU A 140 -5.18 10.52 -8.05
CA GLU A 140 -4.00 9.68 -8.25
C GLU A 140 -4.01 8.46 -7.34
N GLY A 141 -4.41 8.63 -6.07
CA GLY A 141 -4.57 7.52 -5.14
C GLY A 141 -5.62 6.50 -5.61
N VAL A 142 -6.77 6.99 -6.09
CA VAL A 142 -7.85 6.15 -6.61
C VAL A 142 -7.40 5.34 -7.84
N TYR A 143 -6.81 6.01 -8.83
CA TYR A 143 -6.37 5.36 -10.06
C TYR A 143 -5.19 4.40 -9.81
N ARG A 144 -4.28 4.77 -8.90
CA ARG A 144 -3.17 3.89 -8.49
C ARG A 144 -3.67 2.63 -7.79
N MET A 145 -4.73 2.73 -6.99
CA MET A 145 -5.34 1.56 -6.38
C MET A 145 -5.96 0.64 -7.44
N ALA A 146 -6.72 1.20 -8.39
CA ALA A 146 -7.30 0.45 -9.51
C ALA A 146 -6.23 -0.30 -10.32
N GLN A 147 -5.15 0.42 -10.68
CA GLN A 147 -4.01 -0.14 -11.39
C GLN A 147 -3.34 -1.26 -10.58
N SER A 148 -3.11 -1.04 -9.28
CA SER A 148 -2.47 -2.04 -8.44
C SER A 148 -3.28 -3.33 -8.35
N VAL A 149 -4.60 -3.26 -8.15
CA VAL A 149 -5.42 -4.49 -8.06
C VAL A 149 -5.61 -5.17 -9.41
N ASN A 150 -5.66 -4.40 -10.49
CA ASN A 150 -5.69 -4.93 -11.85
C ASN A 150 -4.44 -5.76 -12.15
N ASP A 151 -3.28 -5.17 -11.95
CA ASP A 151 -2.00 -5.73 -12.42
C ASP A 151 -1.56 -6.92 -11.58
N THR A 152 -1.92 -6.87 -10.30
CA THR A 152 -1.63 -7.95 -9.38
C THR A 152 -2.67 -9.07 -9.48
N GLY A 153 -3.83 -8.81 -10.10
CA GLY A 153 -4.93 -9.76 -10.21
C GLY A 153 -5.61 -10.09 -8.89
N PHE A 154 -5.45 -9.24 -7.87
CA PHE A 154 -6.04 -9.43 -6.55
C PHE A 154 -7.56 -9.57 -6.66
N LYS A 155 -8.11 -10.62 -6.04
CA LYS A 155 -9.55 -10.98 -6.15
C LYS A 155 -10.40 -10.48 -4.98
N GLY A 156 -9.76 -9.99 -3.92
CA GLY A 156 -10.44 -9.46 -2.76
C GLY A 156 -11.03 -8.07 -2.99
N VAL A 157 -11.37 -7.39 -1.90
CA VAL A 157 -11.99 -6.06 -1.91
C VAL A 157 -10.91 -4.98 -1.74
N PRO A 158 -10.76 -4.04 -2.69
CA PRO A 158 -9.79 -2.96 -2.58
C PRO A 158 -10.32 -1.80 -1.73
N VAL A 159 -9.53 -1.43 -0.72
CA VAL A 159 -9.74 -0.23 0.09
C VAL A 159 -8.56 0.74 -0.11
N LEU A 160 -8.83 1.98 -0.49
CA LEU A 160 -7.85 3.06 -0.46
C LEU A 160 -7.99 3.81 0.87
N PHE A 161 -6.90 3.87 1.63
CA PHE A 161 -6.76 4.87 2.68
C PHE A 161 -5.94 6.04 2.15
N THR A 162 -6.55 7.23 2.09
CA THR A 162 -5.89 8.43 1.57
C THR A 162 -5.87 9.55 2.59
N TRP A 163 -4.68 10.06 2.88
CA TRP A 163 -4.47 11.16 3.80
C TRP A 163 -4.27 12.46 3.05
N ALA A 164 -4.45 13.60 3.74
CA ALA A 164 -4.39 14.96 3.18
C ALA A 164 -3.01 15.37 2.65
N SER A 165 -2.59 14.77 1.54
CA SER A 165 -1.46 15.21 0.73
C SER A 165 -1.93 16.28 -0.25
N ARG A 166 -1.21 17.40 -0.33
CA ARG A 166 -1.48 18.46 -1.31
C ARG A 166 -1.06 18.10 -2.74
N GLY A 167 -0.38 16.97 -2.93
CA GLY A 167 0.10 16.61 -4.25
C GLY A 167 1.11 17.63 -4.77
N ASN A 168 1.96 18.20 -3.91
CA ASN A 168 2.98 19.15 -4.31
C ASN A 168 4.31 18.90 -3.60
N LEU A 169 5.41 18.96 -4.36
CA LEU A 169 6.77 18.76 -3.86
C LEU A 169 7.17 19.80 -2.80
N LEU A 170 6.66 21.03 -2.90
CA LEU A 170 6.98 22.10 -1.96
C LEU A 170 6.23 21.99 -0.62
N ASP A 171 5.18 21.17 -0.56
CA ASP A 171 4.33 20.98 0.62
C ASP A 171 4.81 19.80 1.50
N TYR A 172 6.08 19.39 1.39
CA TYR A 172 6.63 18.25 2.14
C TYR A 172 6.36 18.28 3.65
N VAL A 173 6.56 19.42 4.30
CA VAL A 173 6.30 19.57 5.75
C VAL A 173 4.81 19.43 6.07
N TYR A 174 3.96 20.01 5.22
CA TYR A 174 2.51 19.88 5.37
C TYR A 174 2.08 18.42 5.25
N ASP A 175 2.52 17.74 4.18
CA ASP A 175 2.21 16.33 3.91
C ASP A 175 2.73 15.42 5.04
N ASN A 176 3.93 15.66 5.57
CA ASN A 176 4.46 14.88 6.70
C ASN A 176 3.61 15.05 7.97
N ASN A 177 3.18 16.28 8.26
CA ASN A 177 2.28 16.55 9.38
C ASN A 177 0.89 15.95 9.14
N SER A 178 0.40 15.94 7.89
CA SER A 178 -0.88 15.34 7.51
C SER A 178 -0.85 13.82 7.64
N ALA A 179 0.21 13.19 7.17
CA ALA A 179 0.48 11.77 7.34
C ALA A 179 0.51 11.39 8.83
N THR A 180 1.20 12.18 9.64
CA THR A 180 1.27 11.96 11.11
C THR A 180 -0.09 12.12 11.78
N ALA A 181 -0.90 13.10 11.37
CA ALA A 181 -2.26 13.29 11.89
C ALA A 181 -3.21 12.15 11.47
N ALA A 182 -2.96 11.49 10.34
CA ALA A 182 -3.83 10.45 9.79
C ALA A 182 -3.67 9.06 10.44
N ARG A 183 -2.72 8.87 11.36
CA ARG A 183 -2.45 7.56 11.99
C ARG A 183 -3.66 6.96 12.72
N ASP A 184 -4.43 7.79 13.42
CA ASP A 184 -5.60 7.35 14.19
C ASP A 184 -6.76 6.95 13.25
N ALA A 185 -6.93 7.72 12.18
CA ALA A 185 -7.88 7.43 11.11
C ALA A 185 -7.55 6.13 10.35
N LEU A 186 -6.27 5.84 10.12
CA LEU A 186 -5.86 4.56 9.51
C LEU A 186 -6.16 3.39 10.45
N GLU A 187 -5.86 3.53 11.73
CA GLU A 187 -6.20 2.52 12.73
C GLU A 187 -7.70 2.22 12.75
N GLN A 188 -8.54 3.26 12.78
CA GLN A 188 -10.00 3.10 12.74
C GLN A 188 -10.47 2.49 11.42
N THR A 189 -9.86 2.85 10.29
CA THR A 189 -10.15 2.21 8.99
C THR A 189 -9.86 0.71 9.03
N LEU A 190 -8.74 0.30 9.60
CA LEU A 190 -8.38 -1.12 9.76
C LEU A 190 -9.35 -1.86 10.69
N ARG A 191 -9.83 -1.20 11.76
CA ARG A 191 -10.87 -1.75 12.64
C ARG A 191 -12.20 -1.95 11.91
N ILE A 192 -12.66 -0.95 11.15
CA ILE A 192 -13.89 -1.03 10.35
C ILE A 192 -13.79 -2.15 9.31
N ALA A 193 -12.67 -2.20 8.57
CA ALA A 193 -12.41 -3.25 7.59
C ALA A 193 -12.43 -4.64 8.23
N SER A 194 -11.79 -4.80 9.40
CA SER A 194 -11.76 -6.08 10.13
C SER A 194 -13.15 -6.49 10.64
N ALA A 195 -14.00 -5.53 11.02
CA ALA A 195 -15.37 -5.74 11.48
C ALA A 195 -16.40 -5.94 10.36
N SER A 196 -16.03 -5.73 9.09
CA SER A 196 -16.91 -5.91 7.92
C SER A 196 -17.22 -7.38 7.59
N GLY A 197 -16.53 -8.33 8.24
CA GLY A 197 -16.62 -9.76 7.95
C GLY A 197 -15.59 -10.26 6.93
N ALA A 198 -14.52 -9.49 6.69
CA ALA A 198 -13.37 -9.89 5.87
C ALA A 198 -12.72 -11.18 6.36
N GLY A 199 -12.07 -11.94 5.46
CA GLY A 199 -11.22 -13.07 5.81
C GLY A 199 -9.97 -12.56 6.55
N LYS A 200 -9.10 -11.89 5.81
CA LYS A 200 -7.95 -11.11 6.26
C LYS A 200 -7.99 -9.67 5.74
N VAL A 201 -7.29 -8.77 6.42
CA VAL A 201 -7.06 -7.39 6.02
C VAL A 201 -5.57 -7.20 5.81
N HIS A 202 -5.16 -7.09 4.55
CA HIS A 202 -3.79 -6.80 4.14
C HIS A 202 -3.56 -5.30 4.06
N VAL A 203 -2.32 -4.88 4.25
CA VAL A 203 -1.90 -3.50 4.07
C VAL A 203 -0.77 -3.44 3.05
N LEU A 204 -0.91 -2.59 2.04
CA LEU A 204 0.14 -2.22 1.11
C LEU A 204 0.43 -0.73 1.28
N ALA A 205 1.59 -0.39 1.82
CA ALA A 205 1.97 0.99 2.08
C ALA A 205 3.15 1.41 1.19
N HIS A 206 3.10 2.61 0.62
CA HIS A 206 4.17 3.14 -0.23
C HIS A 206 4.81 4.40 0.36
N SER A 207 6.14 4.49 0.29
CA SER A 207 6.88 5.71 0.65
C SER A 207 6.52 6.22 2.06
N MET A 208 6.10 7.48 2.19
CA MET A 208 5.64 8.09 3.44
C MET A 208 4.40 7.40 4.04
N GLY A 209 3.59 6.68 3.25
CA GLY A 209 2.47 5.89 3.76
C GLY A 209 2.89 4.78 4.74
N ASN A 210 4.15 4.34 4.66
CA ASN A 210 4.73 3.39 5.62
C ASN A 210 4.80 3.98 7.03
N TRP A 211 5.08 5.29 7.17
CA TRP A 211 5.10 5.98 8.46
C TRP A 211 3.73 5.92 9.13
N VAL A 212 2.68 6.26 8.38
CA VAL A 212 1.29 6.22 8.85
C VAL A 212 0.90 4.80 9.26
N THR A 213 1.28 3.82 8.44
CA THR A 213 0.98 2.40 8.68
C THR A 213 1.62 1.89 9.97
N LEU A 214 2.91 2.16 10.19
CA LEU A 214 3.60 1.71 11.39
C LEU A 214 3.08 2.38 12.65
N GLU A 215 2.75 3.67 12.58
CA GLU A 215 2.14 4.38 13.72
C GLU A 215 0.74 3.84 14.04
N ALA A 216 -0.11 3.60 13.03
CA ALA A 216 -1.43 2.99 13.23
C ALA A 216 -1.34 1.60 13.87
N LEU A 217 -0.45 0.72 13.36
CA LEU A 217 -0.23 -0.61 13.93
C LEU A 217 0.34 -0.53 15.36
N ARG A 218 1.21 0.45 15.63
CA ARG A 218 1.81 0.64 16.96
C ARG A 218 0.78 1.08 17.98
N GLN A 219 -0.09 2.02 17.62
CA GLN A 219 -1.18 2.45 18.48
C GLN A 219 -2.16 1.31 18.73
N ALA A 220 -2.49 0.53 17.70
CA ALA A 220 -3.31 -0.66 17.86
C ALA A 220 -2.71 -1.70 18.82
N GLU A 221 -1.41 -1.94 18.73
CA GLU A 221 -0.70 -2.84 19.63
C GLU A 221 -0.69 -2.32 21.07
N ILE A 222 -0.45 -1.03 21.27
CA ILE A 222 -0.53 -0.37 22.59
C ILE A 222 -1.95 -0.45 23.16
N GLY A 223 -2.97 -0.30 22.32
CA GLY A 223 -4.38 -0.46 22.66
C GLY A 223 -4.83 -1.90 22.90
N GLY A 224 -3.96 -2.89 22.70
CA GLY A 224 -4.25 -4.31 22.93
C GLY A 224 -5.04 -4.98 21.80
N HIS A 225 -5.09 -4.37 20.61
CA HIS A 225 -5.82 -4.89 19.44
C HIS A 225 -4.98 -4.87 18.16
N GLY A 226 -3.66 -5.04 18.26
CA GLY A 226 -2.74 -5.03 17.11
C GLY A 226 -2.98 -6.13 16.06
N THR A 227 -3.65 -7.23 16.43
CA THR A 227 -4.07 -8.27 15.47
C THR A 227 -5.40 -7.97 14.79
N PHE A 228 -6.12 -6.92 15.22
CA PHE A 228 -7.48 -6.58 14.80
C PHE A 228 -8.44 -7.79 14.89
N GLY A 229 -8.41 -8.50 16.02
CA GLY A 229 -9.22 -9.71 16.22
C GLY A 229 -8.75 -10.91 15.36
N GLY A 230 -7.44 -11.00 15.11
CA GLY A 230 -6.84 -12.02 14.24
C GLY A 230 -7.05 -11.80 12.74
N LYS A 231 -7.58 -10.63 12.35
CA LYS A 231 -7.88 -10.28 10.95
C LYS A 231 -6.72 -9.62 10.22
N LEU A 232 -5.72 -9.10 10.93
CA LEU A 232 -4.50 -8.61 10.27
C LEU A 232 -3.87 -9.74 9.44
N GLY A 233 -3.63 -9.44 8.16
CA GLY A 233 -2.86 -10.28 7.25
C GLY A 233 -1.52 -9.65 6.92
N GLN A 234 -1.03 -9.88 5.70
CA GLN A 234 0.24 -9.31 5.22
C GLN A 234 0.30 -7.78 5.31
N VAL A 235 1.45 -7.27 5.76
CA VAL A 235 1.80 -5.85 5.78
C VAL A 235 3.01 -5.65 4.88
N VAL A 236 2.77 -5.14 3.66
CA VAL A 236 3.81 -4.90 2.66
C VAL A 236 4.22 -3.44 2.68
N LEU A 237 5.47 -3.20 3.03
CA LEU A 237 6.08 -1.89 3.16
C LEU A 237 6.98 -1.60 1.95
N ALA A 238 6.48 -0.85 0.97
CA ALA A 238 7.17 -0.58 -0.29
C ALA A 238 7.91 0.76 -0.28
N SER A 239 9.20 0.72 -0.62
CA SER A 239 10.12 1.88 -0.66
C SER A 239 9.95 2.81 0.55
N PRO A 240 10.04 2.30 1.78
CA PRO A 240 9.64 3.03 2.98
C PRO A 240 10.48 4.29 3.22
N ASP A 241 9.78 5.42 3.30
CA ASP A 241 10.36 6.72 3.62
C ASP A 241 10.31 6.97 5.14
N ILE A 242 11.07 6.18 5.89
CA ILE A 242 11.16 6.24 7.36
C ILE A 242 12.62 6.21 7.78
N ASP A 243 12.98 6.94 8.83
CA ASP A 243 14.28 6.80 9.46
C ASP A 243 14.46 5.37 10.04
N VAL A 244 15.62 4.78 9.80
CA VAL A 244 15.90 3.38 10.17
C VAL A 244 15.85 3.15 11.68
N ASP A 245 16.32 4.11 12.49
CA ASP A 245 16.31 3.97 13.94
C ASP A 245 14.90 4.10 14.50
N VAL A 246 14.11 5.01 13.92
CA VAL A 246 12.68 5.15 14.22
C VAL A 246 11.92 3.86 13.87
N PHE A 247 12.16 3.29 12.70
CA PHE A 247 11.58 2.00 12.30
C PHE A 247 11.94 0.89 13.30
N LYS A 248 13.23 0.74 13.64
CA LYS A 248 13.70 -0.27 14.61
C LYS A 248 13.02 -0.07 15.97
N ALA A 249 12.85 1.17 16.43
CA ALA A 249 12.20 1.48 17.69
C ALA A 249 10.68 1.20 17.67
N GLN A 250 10.01 1.47 16.56
CA GLN A 250 8.59 1.17 16.37
C GLN A 250 8.36 -0.34 16.31
N VAL A 251 9.04 -1.01 15.38
CA VAL A 251 8.88 -2.44 15.12
C VAL A 251 9.14 -3.23 16.38
N ARG A 252 10.16 -2.93 17.20
CA ARG A 252 10.39 -3.67 18.45
C ARG A 252 9.17 -3.80 19.35
N ARG A 253 8.21 -2.87 19.28
CA ARG A 253 6.96 -2.91 20.05
C ARG A 253 5.77 -3.53 19.30
N LEU A 254 5.92 -3.97 18.05
CA LEU A 254 4.87 -4.56 17.19
C LEU A 254 4.92 -6.10 17.20
N ASP A 255 4.82 -6.72 18.37
CA ASP A 255 5.00 -8.18 18.48
C ASP A 255 3.98 -8.96 17.67
N SER A 256 2.73 -8.50 17.61
CA SER A 256 1.65 -9.17 16.88
C SER A 256 1.73 -9.08 15.35
N ALA A 257 2.42 -8.08 14.79
CA ALA A 257 2.40 -7.77 13.36
C ALA A 257 3.71 -8.09 12.64
N LYS A 258 4.85 -8.18 13.35
CA LYS A 258 6.19 -8.42 12.76
C LYS A 258 6.22 -9.61 11.81
N SER A 259 5.61 -10.73 12.19
CA SER A 259 5.62 -11.98 11.41
C SER A 259 4.88 -11.89 10.10
N GLU A 260 4.07 -10.84 9.90
CA GLU A 260 3.30 -10.59 8.68
C GLU A 260 3.91 -9.48 7.83
N MET A 261 5.01 -8.86 8.28
CA MET A 261 5.64 -7.76 7.56
C MET A 261 6.59 -8.26 6.46
N SER A 262 6.52 -7.56 5.33
CA SER A 262 7.45 -7.67 4.21
C SER A 262 7.92 -6.28 3.81
N LEU A 263 9.22 -6.12 3.59
CA LEU A 263 9.86 -4.87 3.21
C LEU A 263 10.35 -4.97 1.77
N LEU A 264 9.98 -4.03 0.92
CA LEU A 264 10.50 -3.93 -0.45
C LEU A 264 11.44 -2.72 -0.50
N VAL A 265 12.72 -2.97 -0.69
CA VAL A 265 13.79 -1.96 -0.66
C VAL A 265 14.47 -1.85 -2.02
N SER A 266 15.07 -0.69 -2.30
CA SER A 266 15.91 -0.48 -3.48
C SER A 266 17.02 0.51 -3.12
N THR A 267 18.27 0.09 -3.26
CA THR A 267 19.44 0.91 -2.86
C THR A 267 19.72 2.07 -3.82
N ASP A 268 19.13 2.07 -5.01
CA ASP A 268 19.25 3.11 -6.04
C ASP A 268 17.98 3.99 -6.16
N ASP A 269 17.16 4.05 -5.11
CA ASP A 269 15.95 4.87 -5.02
C ASP A 269 16.29 6.36 -4.85
N ARG A 270 16.08 7.14 -5.91
CA ARG A 270 16.48 8.56 -5.97
C ARG A 270 15.52 9.48 -5.23
N ALA A 271 14.29 9.06 -4.99
CA ALA A 271 13.33 9.84 -4.21
C ALA A 271 13.70 9.79 -2.72
N LEU A 272 14.10 8.62 -2.22
CA LEU A 272 14.60 8.45 -0.86
C LEU A 272 15.93 9.18 -0.62
N ASP A 273 16.79 9.27 -1.63
CA ASP A 273 18.00 10.10 -1.55
C ASP A 273 17.65 11.58 -1.31
N LEU A 274 16.64 12.11 -2.01
CA LEU A 274 16.18 13.48 -1.80
C LEU A 274 15.57 13.68 -0.41
N SER A 275 14.72 12.74 0.02
CA SER A 275 14.12 12.75 1.36
C SER A 275 15.19 12.71 2.46
N SER A 276 16.23 11.88 2.30
CA SER A 276 17.35 11.80 3.25
C SER A 276 18.07 13.13 3.43
N ARG A 277 18.26 13.90 2.34
CA ARG A 277 18.90 15.22 2.38
C ARG A 277 18.04 16.25 3.13
N ILE A 278 16.72 16.18 2.96
CA ILE A 278 15.77 17.04 3.67
C ILE A 278 15.74 16.66 5.17
N ALA A 279 15.81 15.36 5.47
CA ALA A 279 15.76 14.81 6.83
C ALA A 279 17.12 14.78 7.56
N GLY A 280 18.06 15.67 7.21
CA GLY A 280 19.32 15.82 7.94
C GLY A 280 20.39 14.75 7.63
N GLY A 281 20.30 14.07 6.49
CA GLY A 281 21.33 13.16 5.96
C GLY A 281 21.32 11.75 6.55
N LYS A 282 20.25 11.36 7.25
CA LYS A 282 20.10 10.00 7.78
C LYS A 282 19.54 9.04 6.71
N PRO A 283 20.04 7.79 6.63
CA PRO A 283 19.51 6.80 5.69
C PRO A 283 18.02 6.53 5.91
N ARG A 284 17.25 6.49 4.83
CA ARG A 284 15.85 6.07 4.85
C ARG A 284 15.78 4.55 4.68
N LEU A 285 14.79 3.92 5.31
CA LEU A 285 14.67 2.46 5.38
C LEU A 285 14.64 1.82 3.99
N GLY A 286 14.01 2.46 3.00
CA GLY A 286 13.89 1.90 1.66
C GLY A 286 15.20 1.84 0.86
N SER A 287 16.26 2.55 1.29
CA SER A 287 17.61 2.48 0.71
C SER A 287 18.63 1.83 1.65
N TYR A 288 18.18 1.16 2.71
CA TYR A 288 19.06 0.61 3.75
C TYR A 288 19.68 -0.74 3.35
N ILE A 289 21.00 -0.77 3.18
CA ILE A 289 21.77 -1.90 2.60
C ILE A 289 21.92 -3.09 3.58
N LYS A 290 21.49 -2.96 4.85
CA LYS A 290 21.73 -3.97 5.89
C LYS A 290 20.53 -4.86 6.16
N ASP A 291 20.07 -5.57 5.13
CA ASP A 291 18.88 -6.44 5.17
C ASP A 291 18.89 -7.44 6.33
N LYS A 292 20.05 -8.00 6.67
CA LYS A 292 20.19 -8.96 7.79
C LYS A 292 19.82 -8.36 9.14
N GLU A 293 20.08 -7.07 9.37
CA GLU A 293 19.68 -6.39 10.61
C GLU A 293 18.16 -6.25 10.70
N ILE A 294 17.48 -6.03 9.57
CA ILE A 294 16.03 -5.93 9.49
C ILE A 294 15.39 -7.31 9.61
N ALA A 295 15.96 -8.31 8.93
CA ALA A 295 15.48 -9.69 9.00
C ALA A 295 15.58 -10.28 10.41
N ALA A 296 16.60 -9.91 11.18
CA ALA A 296 16.72 -10.28 12.59
C ALA A 296 15.56 -9.77 13.47
N LEU A 297 14.75 -8.80 13.00
CA LEU A 297 13.55 -8.31 13.69
C LEU A 297 12.29 -9.13 13.37
N GLY A 298 12.41 -10.21 12.57
CA GLY A 298 11.27 -11.03 12.17
C GLY A 298 10.58 -10.59 10.87
N ILE A 299 11.18 -9.67 10.12
CA ILE A 299 10.62 -9.10 8.89
C ILE A 299 11.28 -9.70 7.65
N THR A 300 10.50 -10.01 6.62
CA THR A 300 11.08 -10.47 5.34
C THR A 300 11.47 -9.28 4.48
N VAL A 301 12.66 -9.27 3.89
CA VAL A 301 13.16 -8.18 3.03
C VAL A 301 13.32 -8.67 1.59
N PHE A 302 12.81 -7.88 0.66
CA PHE A 302 12.92 -8.05 -0.79
C PHE A 302 13.73 -6.88 -1.35
N ASP A 303 14.94 -7.14 -1.81
CA ASP A 303 15.78 -6.15 -2.48
C ASP A 303 15.47 -6.15 -3.98
N LEU A 304 14.97 -5.02 -4.45
CA LEU A 304 14.56 -4.74 -5.83
C LEU A 304 15.61 -3.91 -6.58
N THR A 305 16.82 -3.74 -6.04
CA THR A 305 17.87 -2.90 -6.65
C THR A 305 18.12 -3.26 -8.12
N ALA A 306 18.19 -4.56 -8.47
CA ALA A 306 18.45 -4.98 -9.84
C ALA A 306 17.21 -4.97 -10.75
N VAL A 307 16.01 -4.69 -10.22
CA VAL A 307 14.78 -4.55 -11.02
C VAL A 307 14.85 -3.26 -11.84
N ARG A 308 14.60 -3.38 -13.14
CA ARG A 308 14.56 -2.26 -14.08
C ARG A 308 13.16 -1.64 -14.08
N THR A 309 13.09 -0.32 -14.18
CA THR A 309 11.82 0.41 -14.27
C THR A 309 11.98 1.62 -15.20
N PRO A 310 10.93 2.01 -15.94
CA PRO A 310 10.89 3.29 -16.66
C PRO A 310 10.80 4.50 -15.71
N ASP A 311 10.47 4.29 -14.42
CA ASP A 311 10.46 5.34 -13.40
C ASP A 311 11.87 5.93 -13.21
N LYS A 312 12.03 7.21 -13.59
CA LYS A 312 13.29 7.94 -13.46
C LYS A 312 13.73 8.14 -12.00
N LEU A 313 12.79 8.11 -11.05
CA LEU A 313 13.07 8.20 -9.61
C LEU A 313 13.39 6.83 -9.00
N ARG A 314 13.04 5.74 -9.69
CA ARG A 314 13.24 4.36 -9.22
C ARG A 314 12.56 4.05 -7.88
N HIS A 315 11.51 4.80 -7.56
CA HIS A 315 10.77 4.77 -6.30
C HIS A 315 9.51 3.90 -6.38
N GLY A 316 9.04 3.63 -7.60
CA GLY A 316 7.87 2.80 -7.90
C GLY A 316 8.17 1.34 -8.27
N LYS A 317 9.40 0.83 -8.09
CA LYS A 317 9.81 -0.51 -8.55
C LYS A 317 8.92 -1.66 -8.07
N TYR A 318 8.22 -1.49 -6.94
CA TYR A 318 7.29 -2.51 -6.43
C TYR A 318 6.16 -2.82 -7.42
N ALA A 319 5.74 -1.84 -8.24
CA ALA A 319 4.69 -2.02 -9.25
C ALA A 319 5.17 -2.90 -10.42
N GLU A 320 6.48 -3.03 -10.61
CA GLU A 320 7.09 -3.83 -11.66
C GLU A 320 7.29 -5.29 -11.23
N VAL A 321 7.07 -5.65 -9.96
CA VAL A 321 7.34 -6.99 -9.43
C VAL A 321 6.21 -7.93 -9.83
N PRO A 322 6.39 -8.78 -10.86
CA PRO A 322 5.35 -9.68 -11.30
C PRO A 322 5.21 -10.75 -10.21
N GLY A 323 3.99 -11.02 -9.79
CA GLY A 323 3.79 -11.97 -8.70
C GLY A 323 3.76 -11.37 -7.30
N LEU A 324 3.82 -10.04 -7.11
CA LEU A 324 3.74 -9.46 -5.76
C LEU A 324 2.43 -9.85 -5.03
N ALA A 325 1.29 -9.88 -5.74
CA ALA A 325 0.06 -10.45 -5.16
C ALA A 325 0.15 -11.95 -4.93
N GLN A 326 0.77 -12.71 -5.82
CA GLN A 326 0.98 -14.15 -5.64
C GLN A 326 1.91 -14.40 -4.45
N LEU A 327 2.84 -13.50 -4.15
CA LEU A 327 3.72 -13.58 -2.99
C LEU A 327 2.96 -13.27 -1.69
N ILE A 328 2.09 -12.25 -1.72
CA ILE A 328 1.13 -11.97 -0.66
C ILE A 328 0.22 -13.20 -0.44
N SER A 329 -0.44 -13.69 -1.49
CA SER A 329 -1.35 -14.86 -1.51
C SER A 329 -0.68 -16.17 -1.10
N THR A 330 0.54 -16.46 -1.57
CA THR A 330 1.26 -17.70 -1.21
C THR A 330 1.63 -17.72 0.27
N ARG A 331 1.96 -16.56 0.87
CA ARG A 331 2.14 -16.47 2.32
C ARG A 331 0.82 -16.65 3.07
N LEU A 332 -0.33 -16.26 2.50
CA LEU A 332 -1.65 -16.57 3.06
C LEU A 332 -1.95 -18.07 3.04
N ALA A 333 -1.69 -18.75 1.92
CA ALA A 333 -1.84 -20.20 1.80
C ALA A 333 -0.87 -20.97 2.73
N ALA A 334 0.33 -20.44 2.94
CA ALA A 334 1.30 -20.98 3.88
C ALA A 334 0.94 -20.67 5.34
N GLY A 335 0.26 -19.55 5.62
CA GLY A 335 -0.17 -19.14 6.96
C GLY A 335 -1.08 -20.16 7.66
N ASP A 336 -1.96 -20.83 6.91
CA ASP A 336 -2.80 -21.93 7.41
C ASP A 336 -2.00 -23.22 7.69
N GLN A 337 -0.81 -23.39 7.10
CA GLN A 337 0.05 -24.56 7.29
C GLN A 337 1.28 -24.31 8.19
N LEU A 338 1.59 -23.05 8.49
CA LEU A 338 2.72 -22.64 9.34
C LEU A 338 2.48 -22.92 10.82
N ALA A 339 1.24 -23.23 11.23
CA ALA A 339 0.94 -23.81 12.53
C ALA A 339 1.45 -25.26 12.68
N VAL A 340 1.81 -25.95 11.59
CA VAL A 340 2.15 -27.40 11.63
C VAL A 340 3.48 -27.77 10.96
N ALA A 341 4.03 -27.00 10.00
CA ALA A 341 5.27 -27.38 9.32
C ALA A 341 6.45 -26.45 9.63
N ARG A 342 7.17 -26.77 10.71
CA ARG A 342 8.54 -26.30 10.97
C ARG A 342 9.47 -26.92 9.93
N THR A 343 10.51 -26.17 9.53
CA THR A 343 11.55 -26.50 8.52
C THR A 343 11.04 -26.67 7.08
N GLY A 344 11.27 -25.66 6.23
CA GLY A 344 11.08 -25.82 4.78
C GLY A 344 10.81 -24.57 3.93
N PHE A 345 10.83 -23.35 4.48
CA PHE A 345 10.52 -22.15 3.68
C PHE A 345 11.56 -21.91 2.56
N SER A 346 12.86 -22.10 2.83
CA SER A 346 13.92 -22.00 1.82
C SER A 346 13.80 -23.06 0.71
N ASP A 347 13.43 -24.28 1.09
CA ASP A 347 13.31 -25.40 0.15
C ASP A 347 12.03 -25.31 -0.69
N ARG A 348 10.97 -24.70 -0.16
CA ARG A 348 9.72 -24.43 -0.90
C ARG A 348 9.86 -23.25 -1.86
N VAL A 349 10.65 -22.23 -1.52
CA VAL A 349 11.01 -21.16 -2.49
C VAL A 349 11.90 -21.74 -3.60
N GLY A 350 12.83 -22.64 -3.26
CA GLY A 350 13.63 -23.39 -4.24
C GLY A 350 12.82 -24.36 -5.12
N GLN A 351 11.82 -25.05 -4.58
CA GLN A 351 10.86 -25.87 -5.34
C GLN A 351 9.80 -25.04 -6.10
N PHE A 352 9.56 -23.79 -5.71
CA PHE A 352 8.67 -22.88 -6.43
C PHE A 352 9.23 -22.52 -7.81
N GLY A 353 10.56 -22.42 -7.93
CA GLY A 353 11.25 -22.21 -9.21
C GLY A 353 11.12 -23.38 -10.20
N THR A 354 10.65 -24.57 -9.77
CA THR A 354 10.56 -25.76 -10.64
C THR A 354 9.13 -26.17 -11.01
N SER A 355 8.08 -25.66 -10.33
CA SER A 355 6.68 -26.04 -10.58
C SER A 355 5.84 -25.00 -11.33
N LEU A 356 6.38 -23.81 -11.60
CA LEU A 356 5.75 -22.77 -12.40
C LEU A 356 6.70 -22.35 -13.52
N GLY A 357 6.57 -22.96 -14.70
CA GLY A 357 7.36 -22.64 -15.90
C GLY A 357 7.29 -21.19 -16.39
N GLY A 358 6.49 -20.32 -15.73
CA GLY A 358 6.40 -18.88 -16.00
C GLY A 358 7.07 -17.96 -14.96
N PHE A 359 7.52 -18.47 -13.80
CA PHE A 359 8.11 -17.63 -12.74
C PHE A 359 9.63 -17.45 -12.90
N VAL A 360 10.29 -18.36 -13.62
CA VAL A 360 11.76 -18.42 -13.78
C VAL A 360 12.32 -17.27 -14.63
N GLY A 361 11.49 -16.57 -15.41
CA GLY A 361 11.93 -15.46 -16.27
C GLY A 361 11.91 -14.07 -15.62
N ALA A 362 11.02 -13.85 -14.64
CA ALA A 362 10.69 -12.52 -14.12
C ALA A 362 11.39 -12.15 -12.79
N THR A 363 11.97 -13.12 -12.09
CA THR A 363 12.66 -12.92 -10.80
C THR A 363 14.17 -12.70 -10.95
N ALA A 364 14.69 -12.53 -12.17
CA ALA A 364 16.10 -12.22 -12.39
C ALA A 364 16.44 -10.86 -11.75
N GLY A 365 16.99 -10.88 -10.54
CA GLY A 365 17.49 -9.70 -9.84
C GLY A 365 16.84 -9.37 -8.49
N ILE A 366 15.83 -10.12 -8.03
CA ILE A 366 15.27 -9.92 -6.68
C ILE A 366 16.04 -10.78 -5.67
N VAL A 367 16.57 -10.15 -4.61
CA VAL A 367 17.22 -10.86 -3.49
C VAL A 367 16.24 -10.90 -2.31
N ILE A 368 16.04 -12.08 -1.73
CA ILE A 368 15.13 -12.28 -0.59
C ILE A 368 15.95 -12.59 0.66
N THR A 369 15.81 -11.76 1.70
CA THR A 369 16.38 -11.99 3.02
C THR A 369 15.27 -12.30 4.01
N THR A 370 15.22 -13.53 4.52
CA THR A 370 14.21 -13.98 5.50
C THR A 370 14.77 -13.93 6.93
N PRO A 371 13.92 -13.79 7.96
CA PRO A 371 14.35 -13.95 9.34
C PRO A 371 15.01 -15.31 9.58
N ALA A 372 16.27 -15.31 10.03
CA ALA A 372 16.84 -16.50 10.65
C ALA A 372 16.29 -16.56 12.08
N MET A 373 15.63 -17.64 12.48
CA MET A 373 15.37 -17.86 13.91
C MET A 373 16.73 -17.91 14.61
N VAL A 374 17.09 -16.84 15.31
CA VAL A 374 18.16 -16.89 16.30
C VAL A 374 17.61 -17.74 17.45
N LEU A 375 17.96 -19.02 17.45
CA LEU A 375 17.75 -19.90 18.60
C LEU A 375 18.53 -19.31 19.79
N GLY A 376 17.83 -18.59 20.66
CA GLY A 376 18.31 -18.32 22.00
C GLY A 376 18.24 -19.61 22.80
N ALA A 377 19.35 -20.32 22.94
CA ALA A 377 19.52 -21.26 24.04
C ALA A 377 19.72 -20.43 25.32
N PRO A 378 18.92 -20.63 26.39
CA PRO A 378 19.30 -20.11 27.69
C PRO A 378 20.52 -20.89 28.17
N ALA A 379 21.60 -20.16 28.47
CA ALA A 379 22.70 -20.67 29.25
C ALA A 379 22.18 -21.06 30.65
N ALA A 380 21.93 -22.34 30.87
CA ALA A 380 21.86 -22.89 32.21
C ALA A 380 23.26 -23.38 32.60
N LEU A 381 23.96 -22.54 33.37
CA LEU A 381 25.01 -22.98 34.27
C LEU A 381 24.51 -24.14 35.14
N LEU A 382 25.14 -25.30 35.02
CA LEU A 382 25.29 -26.22 36.16
C LEU A 382 26.73 -26.72 36.16
N GLY A 383 27.54 -26.07 37.00
CA GLY A 383 28.81 -26.61 37.44
C GLY A 383 28.64 -27.41 38.73
N ARG A 384 29.57 -28.36 38.91
CA ARG A 384 29.91 -29.17 40.11
C ARG A 384 28.95 -30.34 40.37
N ARG A 385 29.40 -31.58 40.57
CA ARG A 385 30.72 -32.17 40.88
C ARG A 385 30.95 -33.43 40.06
#